data_AF-A0A497PT79-F1
#
_entry.id   AF-A0A497PT79-F1
#
_cell.length_a   1.000
_cell.length_b   1.000
_cell.length_c   1.000
_cell.angle_alpha   90.00
_cell.angle_beta   90.00
_cell.angle_gamma   90.00
#
_symmetry.space_group_name_H-M   'P 1'
#
loop_
_entity.id
_entity.type
_entity.pdbx_description
1 polymer ?
#
loop_
_entity_poly.entity_id
_entity_poly.type
_entity_poly.pdbx_seq_one_letter_code
_entity_poly.pdbx_strand_id
1 'polypeptide(L)'
;MSNKNKGSFLKPFKSLKYIGEKPVTIRVPYEERPTAERYRGFHLNDWEKCIGCGTCAEICDNEAIKMIEIPYLKEEPGKTNKRPSIDYGRCCWCGLCVDICTTGSLTMTREYTHIDEGLDSFYILPTKEGIHKVDFPLGYVADEKVNFLDLERVEMQQLTVEERITSFVEIVKGYTKEEAIKEASRCVACGLCTEVCPAHMKIPEYIQEIWEDNPYGSVENMYTENPLPGVCGRVCTHKCETVCSIGHRGEPVAIRWLKRYAVDQLSVDQIKEIAHIFEGGKKQKKVSIIGSGPSGLSCAYYLSVMGYKITIYEAKPLAGGVMRYGIPNYRLPDKALDKDIEIIQSMGVEIKTNTKVGEDITIKEIKDKSDAVFIGTGFSESRSTGIKNVDKPGCFRALDLLAKISRGEKIELQRKVVIIGGGNVAFDIARSIARLQKTEFGEVGVHLTCLEKRDEMLADEDEIEEGQEEGIVIHPGRSPKEVLLDENGKLKGLRTVKCLSIFDESGRFNPKVDELDIEDYEGTMVVEAIGQAPNYDYLGKDILDRLEIVRGRILTDEYGRTPIPWLFAG
;
A
#
# COMPACT_ATOMS: atom_id res chain seq x y z
N MET A 1 31.06 -67.40 -25.11
CA MET A 1 30.20 -68.21 -26.00
C MET A 1 29.38 -67.28 -26.86
N SER A 2 29.71 -67.22 -28.15
CA SER A 2 29.05 -66.39 -29.16
C SER A 2 27.71 -67.01 -29.55
N ASN A 3 26.60 -66.40 -29.16
CA ASN A 3 25.30 -66.68 -29.77
C ASN A 3 25.10 -65.72 -30.95
N LYS A 4 25.73 -66.04 -32.09
CA LYS A 4 25.40 -65.43 -33.38
C LYS A 4 23.97 -65.81 -33.70
N ASN A 5 23.08 -64.84 -33.51
CA ASN A 5 21.67 -64.87 -33.88
C ASN A 5 21.56 -65.18 -35.39
N LYS A 6 21.41 -66.46 -35.76
CA LYS A 6 21.10 -66.86 -37.14
C LYS A 6 19.72 -66.30 -37.46
N GLY A 7 19.67 -65.25 -38.29
CA GLY A 7 18.41 -64.67 -38.75
C GLY A 7 17.54 -65.77 -39.36
N SER A 8 16.34 -65.97 -38.81
CA SER A 8 15.34 -66.88 -39.38
C SER A 8 15.09 -66.55 -40.86
N PHE A 9 15.13 -67.57 -41.72
CA PHE A 9 14.84 -67.49 -43.16
C PHE A 9 13.46 -66.87 -43.44
N LEU A 10 12.54 -66.91 -42.46
CA LEU A 10 11.19 -66.37 -42.55
C LEU A 10 11.06 -64.89 -42.12
N LYS A 11 12.15 -64.23 -41.68
CA LYS A 11 12.14 -62.79 -41.34
C LYS A 11 11.59 -61.88 -42.46
N PRO A 12 11.91 -62.09 -43.74
CA PRO A 12 11.37 -61.25 -44.82
C PRO A 12 9.85 -61.35 -44.92
N PHE A 13 9.26 -62.53 -44.67
CA PHE A 13 7.82 -62.76 -44.72
C PHE A 13 7.05 -62.20 -43.51
N LYS A 14 7.75 -61.79 -42.44
CA LYS A 14 7.15 -61.09 -41.29
C LYS A 14 6.59 -59.72 -41.68
N SER A 15 6.98 -59.18 -42.84
CA SER A 15 6.43 -57.97 -43.42
C SER A 15 5.08 -58.18 -44.13
N LEU A 16 4.76 -59.42 -44.54
CA LEU A 16 3.49 -59.76 -45.21
C LEU A 16 2.27 -59.50 -44.32
N LYS A 17 2.41 -59.55 -42.98
CA LYS A 17 1.32 -59.23 -42.04
C LYS A 17 0.85 -57.78 -42.11
N TYR A 18 1.65 -56.89 -42.72
CA TYR A 18 1.31 -55.49 -42.93
C TYR A 18 0.71 -55.24 -44.33
N ILE A 19 0.52 -56.29 -45.15
CA ILE A 19 -0.20 -56.16 -46.43
C ILE A 19 -1.66 -55.80 -46.13
N GLY A 20 -2.08 -54.62 -46.60
CA GLY A 20 -3.42 -54.07 -46.37
C GLY A 20 -3.49 -53.10 -45.18
N GLU A 21 -2.46 -53.04 -44.33
CA GLU A 21 -2.34 -52.00 -43.31
C GLU A 21 -1.77 -50.72 -43.95
N LYS A 22 -2.42 -49.59 -43.69
CA LYS A 22 -1.85 -48.29 -44.08
C LYS A 22 -0.58 -48.04 -43.24
N PRO A 23 0.50 -47.49 -43.82
CA PRO A 23 1.66 -47.11 -43.05
C PRO A 23 1.27 -46.10 -41.96
N VAL A 24 1.83 -46.25 -40.77
CA VAL A 24 1.67 -45.30 -39.65
C VAL A 24 2.31 -43.94 -39.99
N THR A 25 3.23 -43.92 -40.96
CA THR A 25 3.93 -42.72 -41.43
C THR A 25 3.00 -41.82 -42.22
N ILE A 26 2.88 -40.57 -41.78
CA ILE A 26 2.20 -39.48 -42.49
C ILE A 26 3.14 -38.80 -43.49
N ARG A 27 2.59 -38.24 -44.56
CA ARG A 27 3.38 -37.54 -45.59
C ARG A 27 3.54 -36.06 -45.27
N VAL A 28 4.48 -35.69 -44.40
CA VAL A 28 4.83 -34.27 -44.17
C VAL A 28 5.54 -33.70 -45.42
N PRO A 29 5.21 -32.49 -45.93
CA PRO A 29 4.26 -31.50 -45.39
C PRO A 29 2.82 -31.57 -45.94
N TYR A 30 2.45 -32.61 -46.70
CA TYR A 30 1.13 -32.72 -47.35
C TYR A 30 0.00 -33.21 -46.42
N GLU A 31 0.35 -33.95 -45.38
CA GLU A 31 -0.57 -34.48 -44.37
C GLU A 31 -0.15 -33.98 -42.99
N GLU A 32 -1.07 -33.31 -42.29
CA GLU A 32 -0.85 -32.85 -40.93
C GLU A 32 -1.20 -33.93 -39.91
N ARG A 33 -0.37 -34.06 -38.87
CA ARG A 33 -0.73 -34.88 -37.72
C ARG A 33 -1.77 -34.13 -36.88
N PRO A 34 -2.94 -34.72 -36.57
CA PRO A 34 -3.85 -34.11 -35.62
C PRO A 34 -3.17 -34.03 -34.25
N THR A 35 -3.12 -32.83 -33.69
CA THR A 35 -2.60 -32.59 -32.34
C THR A 35 -3.65 -32.89 -31.30
N ALA A 36 -3.21 -33.26 -30.09
CA ALA A 36 -4.10 -33.37 -28.94
C ALA A 36 -4.70 -31.99 -28.59
N GLU A 37 -5.83 -31.98 -27.88
CA GLU A 37 -6.48 -30.73 -27.46
C GLU A 37 -5.57 -29.86 -26.59
N ARG A 38 -4.85 -30.44 -25.62
CA ARG A 38 -3.90 -29.73 -24.75
C ARG A 38 -2.47 -29.71 -25.29
N TYR A 39 -2.29 -29.76 -26.62
CA TYR A 39 -0.96 -29.73 -27.21
C TYR A 39 -0.24 -28.41 -26.90
N ARG A 40 1.06 -28.49 -26.63
CA ARG A 40 1.91 -27.34 -26.28
C ARG A 40 2.65 -26.85 -27.54
N GLY A 41 1.96 -26.05 -28.33
CA GLY A 41 2.50 -25.44 -29.56
C GLY A 41 3.18 -24.09 -29.34
N PHE A 42 3.17 -23.24 -30.37
CA PHE A 42 3.71 -21.88 -30.24
C PHE A 42 2.87 -21.03 -29.29
N HIS A 43 3.52 -20.08 -28.62
CA HIS A 43 2.86 -19.28 -27.59
C HIS A 43 2.02 -18.16 -28.22
N LEU A 44 0.92 -17.85 -27.56
CA LEU A 44 0.13 -16.65 -27.77
C LEU A 44 0.33 -15.73 -26.58
N ASN A 45 0.36 -14.42 -26.84
CA ASN A 45 0.33 -13.43 -25.77
C ASN A 45 -0.76 -12.38 -26.03
N ASP A 46 -1.71 -12.30 -25.11
CA ASP A 46 -2.70 -11.23 -25.07
C ASP A 46 -2.07 -9.98 -24.43
N TRP A 47 -1.70 -9.01 -25.26
CA TRP A 47 -1.02 -7.80 -24.82
C TRP A 47 -1.89 -6.84 -24.03
N GLU A 48 -3.22 -6.94 -24.17
CA GLU A 48 -4.16 -6.13 -23.41
C GLU A 48 -4.17 -6.60 -21.95
N LYS A 49 -4.15 -7.92 -21.74
CA LYS A 49 -4.06 -8.55 -20.42
C LYS A 49 -2.64 -8.59 -19.83
N CYS A 50 -1.61 -8.68 -20.66
CA CYS A 50 -0.24 -8.79 -20.17
C CYS A 50 0.21 -7.50 -19.46
N ILE A 51 0.70 -7.65 -18.23
CA ILE A 51 1.21 -6.55 -17.41
C ILE A 51 2.75 -6.41 -17.47
N GLY A 52 3.43 -7.32 -18.16
CA GLY A 52 4.89 -7.28 -18.29
C GLY A 52 5.65 -7.52 -16.98
N CYS A 53 5.09 -8.32 -16.05
CA CYS A 53 5.70 -8.63 -14.75
C CYS A 53 6.93 -9.56 -14.82
N GLY A 54 7.18 -10.19 -15.97
CA GLY A 54 8.38 -11.01 -16.18
C GLY A 54 8.36 -12.41 -15.56
N THR A 55 7.34 -12.80 -14.79
CA THR A 55 7.27 -14.12 -14.13
C THR A 55 7.45 -15.29 -15.10
N CYS A 56 6.96 -15.16 -16.35
CA CYS A 56 7.16 -16.17 -17.39
C CYS A 56 8.62 -16.32 -17.84
N ALA A 57 9.42 -15.25 -17.76
CA ALA A 57 10.86 -15.28 -18.06
C ALA A 57 11.63 -15.88 -16.89
N GLU A 58 11.29 -15.47 -15.66
CA GLU A 58 11.95 -15.95 -14.43
C GLU A 58 11.81 -17.47 -14.25
N ILE A 59 10.62 -18.03 -14.50
CA ILE A 59 10.38 -19.49 -14.39
C ILE A 59 11.07 -20.30 -15.51
N CYS A 60 11.64 -19.65 -16.52
CA CYS A 60 12.16 -20.32 -17.70
C CYS A 60 13.61 -20.75 -17.51
N ASP A 61 13.82 -21.95 -16.96
CA ASP A 61 15.15 -22.53 -16.72
C ASP A 61 16.06 -22.59 -17.98
N ASN A 62 15.47 -22.65 -19.17
CA ASN A 62 16.23 -22.65 -20.43
C ASN A 62 16.61 -21.26 -20.94
N GLU A 63 16.23 -20.21 -20.22
CA GLU A 63 16.37 -18.80 -20.63
C GLU A 63 15.83 -18.56 -22.05
N ALA A 64 14.74 -19.25 -22.39
CA ALA A 64 14.11 -19.15 -23.70
C ALA A 64 13.24 -17.88 -23.81
N ILE A 65 12.83 -17.30 -22.69
CA ILE A 65 11.95 -16.12 -22.67
C ILE A 65 12.75 -14.90 -22.21
N LYS A 66 12.68 -13.82 -22.98
CA LYS A 66 13.25 -12.51 -22.64
C LYS A 66 12.17 -11.45 -22.64
N MET A 67 12.14 -10.62 -21.61
CA MET A 67 11.21 -9.49 -21.56
C MET A 67 11.78 -8.33 -22.39
N ILE A 68 11.12 -7.97 -23.48
CA ILE A 68 11.53 -6.88 -24.36
C ILE A 68 10.62 -5.67 -24.19
N GLU A 69 11.18 -4.46 -24.27
CA GLU A 69 10.43 -3.21 -24.21
C GLU A 69 9.72 -2.93 -25.53
N ILE A 70 8.45 -2.52 -25.43
CA ILE A 70 7.63 -2.16 -26.59
C ILE A 70 7.44 -0.64 -26.57
N PRO A 71 8.08 0.12 -27.49
CA PRO A 71 8.15 1.59 -27.40
C PRO A 71 6.81 2.33 -27.39
N TYR A 72 5.75 1.73 -27.96
CA TYR A 72 4.43 2.35 -28.04
C TYR A 72 3.50 1.97 -26.88
N LEU A 73 3.91 1.06 -26.00
CA LEU A 73 3.17 0.77 -24.78
C LEU A 73 3.58 1.77 -23.69
N LYS A 74 2.58 2.35 -23.02
CA LYS A 74 2.81 3.24 -21.89
C LYS A 74 2.96 2.44 -20.61
N GLU A 75 3.81 2.92 -19.71
CA GLU A 75 3.92 2.42 -18.36
C GLU A 75 2.82 3.00 -17.49
N GLU A 76 2.22 2.16 -16.67
CA GLU A 76 1.16 2.51 -15.72
C GLU A 76 1.47 1.83 -14.38
N PRO A 77 0.97 2.33 -13.24
CA PRO A 77 1.15 1.66 -11.96
C PRO A 77 0.69 0.19 -12.04
N GLY A 78 1.62 -0.74 -11.80
CA GLY A 78 1.37 -2.19 -11.91
C GLY A 78 1.48 -2.79 -13.32
N LYS A 79 1.87 -2.02 -14.33
CA LYS A 79 1.99 -2.48 -15.72
C LYS A 79 3.19 -1.86 -16.42
N THR A 80 4.10 -2.71 -16.88
CA THR A 80 5.28 -2.29 -17.65
C THR A 80 5.00 -2.32 -19.16
N ASN A 81 5.84 -1.63 -19.91
CA ASN A 81 5.87 -1.66 -21.37
C ASN A 81 6.54 -2.93 -21.94
N LYS A 82 6.84 -3.95 -21.11
CA LYS A 82 7.59 -5.14 -21.53
C LYS A 82 6.69 -6.30 -21.95
N ARG A 83 7.09 -7.08 -22.96
CA ARG A 83 6.41 -8.31 -23.41
C ARG A 83 7.39 -9.47 -23.59
N PRO A 84 6.95 -10.72 -23.37
CA PRO A 84 7.84 -11.87 -23.50
C PRO A 84 8.12 -12.14 -24.97
N SER A 85 9.40 -12.09 -25.35
CA SER A 85 9.93 -12.67 -26.58
C SER A 85 10.41 -14.09 -26.29
N ILE A 86 10.21 -15.02 -27.22
CA ILE A 86 10.52 -16.45 -27.04
C ILE A 86 11.51 -16.92 -28.11
N ASP A 87 12.58 -17.57 -27.66
CA ASP A 87 13.53 -18.33 -28.47
C ASP A 87 13.08 -19.80 -28.54
N TYR A 88 12.46 -20.18 -29.65
CA TYR A 88 12.01 -21.56 -29.87
C TYR A 88 13.15 -22.55 -30.14
N GLY A 89 14.38 -22.08 -30.38
CA GLY A 89 15.58 -22.93 -30.40
C GLY A 89 16.01 -23.38 -28.99
N ARG A 90 15.61 -22.65 -27.94
CA ARG A 90 15.89 -22.97 -26.53
C ARG A 90 14.69 -23.55 -25.78
N CYS A 91 13.47 -23.18 -26.17
CA CYS A 91 12.26 -23.63 -25.52
C CYS A 91 12.19 -25.16 -25.49
N CYS A 92 11.83 -25.76 -24.34
CA CYS A 92 11.58 -27.21 -24.23
C CYS A 92 10.09 -27.56 -24.11
N TRP A 93 9.18 -26.61 -24.36
CA TRP A 93 7.73 -26.80 -24.36
C TRP A 93 7.16 -27.39 -23.05
N CYS A 94 7.73 -27.00 -21.90
CA CYS A 94 7.29 -27.48 -20.58
C CYS A 94 5.94 -26.89 -20.12
N GLY A 95 5.55 -25.70 -20.62
CA GLY A 95 4.30 -25.02 -20.27
C GLY A 95 4.33 -24.22 -18.94
N LEU A 96 5.42 -24.26 -18.16
CA LEU A 96 5.50 -23.60 -16.86
C LEU A 96 5.28 -22.08 -16.94
N CYS A 97 5.75 -21.44 -18.02
CA CYS A 97 5.54 -20.02 -18.26
C CYS A 97 4.07 -19.64 -18.45
N VAL A 98 3.24 -20.56 -18.98
CA VAL A 98 1.79 -20.39 -19.07
C VAL A 98 1.14 -20.60 -17.72
N ASP A 99 1.57 -21.64 -17.00
CA ASP A 99 1.00 -22.01 -15.70
C ASP A 99 1.22 -20.93 -14.64
N ILE A 100 2.42 -20.33 -14.60
CA ILE A 100 2.78 -19.25 -13.65
C ILE A 100 2.27 -17.86 -14.09
N CYS A 101 1.65 -17.74 -15.28
CA CYS A 101 1.24 -16.45 -15.79
C CYS A 101 0.14 -15.84 -14.90
N THR A 102 0.51 -14.80 -14.14
CA THR A 102 -0.33 -14.14 -13.13
C THR A 102 -1.58 -13.46 -13.70
N THR A 103 -1.59 -13.15 -14.99
CA THR A 103 -2.71 -12.54 -15.71
C THR A 103 -3.45 -13.51 -16.63
N GLY A 104 -2.94 -14.74 -16.80
CA GLY A 104 -3.40 -15.67 -17.83
C GLY A 104 -3.25 -15.15 -19.27
N SER A 105 -2.39 -14.14 -19.50
CA SER A 105 -2.16 -13.56 -20.82
C SER A 105 -1.33 -14.41 -21.76
N LEU A 106 -0.59 -15.41 -21.25
CA LEU A 106 0.22 -16.32 -22.05
C LEU A 106 -0.49 -17.67 -22.17
N THR A 107 -0.65 -18.17 -23.40
CA THR A 107 -1.20 -19.50 -23.69
C THR A 107 -0.40 -20.14 -24.82
N MET A 108 -0.71 -21.38 -25.20
CA MET A 108 -0.08 -22.04 -26.35
C MET A 108 -1.13 -22.54 -27.33
N THR A 109 -0.79 -22.48 -28.61
CA THR A 109 -1.58 -23.00 -29.71
C THR A 109 -1.42 -24.52 -29.84
N ARG A 110 -2.16 -25.09 -30.78
CA ARG A 110 -1.93 -26.44 -31.32
C ARG A 110 -1.00 -26.45 -32.53
N GLU A 111 -0.41 -25.30 -32.86
CA GLU A 111 0.50 -25.12 -33.97
C GLU A 111 1.93 -25.51 -33.56
N TYR A 112 2.62 -26.29 -34.39
CA TYR A 112 3.96 -26.82 -34.07
C TYR A 112 4.94 -26.82 -35.23
N THR A 113 4.51 -26.41 -36.41
CA THR A 113 5.35 -26.40 -37.62
C THR A 113 5.75 -24.96 -37.91
N HIS A 114 7.05 -24.71 -37.93
CA HIS A 114 7.65 -23.46 -38.40
C HIS A 114 8.80 -23.82 -39.33
N ILE A 115 8.77 -23.33 -40.56
CA ILE A 115 9.75 -23.62 -41.61
C ILE A 115 10.19 -22.28 -42.18
N ASP A 116 11.46 -21.95 -42.00
CA ASP A 116 12.06 -20.70 -42.48
C ASP A 116 13.54 -20.95 -42.81
N GLU A 117 14.13 -20.12 -43.69
CA GLU A 117 15.54 -20.22 -44.08
C GLU A 117 16.46 -19.42 -43.15
N GLY A 118 15.93 -18.43 -42.44
CA GLY A 118 16.64 -17.56 -41.51
C GLY A 118 16.92 -18.24 -40.18
N LEU A 119 18.16 -18.16 -39.69
CA LEU A 119 18.56 -18.75 -38.41
C LEU A 119 17.86 -18.09 -37.21
N ASP A 120 17.50 -16.80 -37.33
CA ASP A 120 16.87 -16.03 -36.26
C ASP A 120 15.33 -16.07 -36.31
N SER A 121 14.75 -16.82 -37.24
CA SER A 121 13.29 -16.97 -37.39
C SER A 121 12.59 -17.57 -36.17
N PHE A 122 13.34 -18.25 -35.30
CA PHE A 122 12.83 -18.86 -34.05
C PHE A 122 12.73 -17.87 -32.89
N TYR A 123 13.19 -16.63 -33.03
CA TYR A 123 13.02 -15.55 -32.05
C TYR A 123 11.73 -14.80 -32.33
N ILE A 124 10.68 -15.14 -31.58
CA ILE A 124 9.34 -14.61 -31.84
C ILE A 124 8.84 -13.76 -30.70
N LEU A 125 8.22 -12.65 -31.06
CA LEU A 125 7.38 -11.88 -30.16
C LEU A 125 5.91 -12.34 -30.31
N PRO A 126 5.41 -13.23 -29.44
CA PRO A 126 4.04 -13.71 -29.51
C PRO A 126 3.02 -12.58 -29.39
N THR A 127 1.94 -12.70 -30.15
CA THR A 127 0.73 -11.87 -30.07
C THR A 127 -0.49 -12.76 -29.93
N LYS A 128 -1.69 -12.17 -29.83
CA LYS A 128 -2.95 -12.94 -29.83
C LYS A 128 -3.23 -13.65 -31.15
N GLU A 129 -2.55 -13.25 -32.22
CA GLU A 129 -2.71 -13.80 -33.58
C GLU A 129 -1.79 -15.00 -33.84
N GLY A 130 -0.89 -15.33 -32.90
CA GLY A 130 0.11 -16.37 -33.10
C GLY A 130 1.21 -15.97 -34.08
N ILE A 131 2.13 -16.89 -34.35
CA ILE A 131 3.37 -16.57 -35.06
C ILE A 131 3.16 -16.45 -36.57
N HIS A 132 2.24 -17.23 -37.13
CA HIS A 132 1.93 -17.21 -38.57
C HIS A 132 0.66 -16.41 -38.91
N LYS A 133 -0.03 -15.83 -37.91
CA LYS A 133 -1.30 -15.09 -38.10
C LYS A 133 -2.38 -15.89 -38.84
N VAL A 134 -2.33 -17.20 -38.71
CA VAL A 134 -3.33 -18.13 -39.22
C VAL A 134 -4.17 -18.59 -38.04
N ASP A 135 -5.47 -18.77 -38.26
CA ASP A 135 -6.38 -19.25 -37.22
C ASP A 135 -6.04 -20.71 -36.86
N PHE A 136 -5.35 -20.90 -35.74
CA PHE A 136 -5.01 -22.21 -35.20
C PHE A 136 -5.77 -22.44 -33.88
N PRO A 137 -6.29 -23.66 -33.66
CA PRO A 137 -7.02 -23.93 -32.43
C PRO A 137 -6.11 -23.78 -31.21
N LEU A 138 -6.70 -23.26 -30.13
CA LEU A 138 -6.05 -23.14 -28.83
C LEU A 138 -5.60 -24.52 -28.33
N GLY A 139 -4.40 -24.57 -27.75
CA GLY A 139 -3.79 -25.77 -27.22
C GLY A 139 -3.74 -25.74 -25.69
N TYR A 140 -2.56 -25.49 -25.16
CA TYR A 140 -2.34 -25.47 -23.72
C TYR A 140 -2.70 -24.12 -23.10
N VAL A 141 -3.55 -24.18 -22.08
CA VAL A 141 -3.91 -23.09 -21.17
C VAL A 141 -3.68 -23.60 -19.75
N ALA A 142 -3.30 -22.68 -18.85
CA ALA A 142 -3.21 -22.98 -17.43
C ALA A 142 -4.55 -23.53 -16.92
N ASP A 143 -4.50 -24.59 -16.10
CA ASP A 143 -5.70 -25.18 -15.52
C ASP A 143 -6.16 -24.34 -14.32
N GLU A 144 -7.42 -23.93 -14.30
CA GLU A 144 -7.97 -23.16 -13.18
C GLU A 144 -8.07 -23.98 -11.89
N LYS A 145 -8.15 -25.31 -11.98
CA LYS A 145 -8.27 -26.21 -10.82
C LYS A 145 -6.92 -26.66 -10.25
N VAL A 146 -5.87 -26.59 -11.06
CA VAL A 146 -4.51 -26.99 -10.70
C VAL A 146 -3.59 -25.84 -11.04
N ASN A 147 -3.46 -24.92 -10.08
CA ASN A 147 -2.68 -23.70 -10.25
C ASN A 147 -1.33 -23.83 -9.52
N PHE A 148 -0.26 -23.39 -10.17
CA PHE A 148 1.04 -23.24 -9.52
C PHE A 148 1.08 -22.02 -8.58
N LEU A 149 0.15 -21.09 -8.75
CA LEU A 149 -0.04 -19.94 -7.88
C LEU A 149 -1.08 -20.24 -6.80
N ASP A 150 -0.75 -19.94 -5.55
CA ASP A 150 -1.73 -19.89 -4.47
C ASP A 150 -2.47 -18.53 -4.49
N LEU A 151 -3.74 -18.58 -4.87
CA LEU A 151 -4.57 -17.41 -5.17
C LEU A 151 -5.32 -16.86 -3.96
N GLU A 152 -5.33 -17.57 -2.84
CA GLU A 152 -5.95 -17.17 -1.57
C GLU A 152 -4.81 -16.81 -0.60
N ARG A 153 -4.62 -15.58 -0.13
CA ARG A 153 -5.45 -14.96 0.88
C ARG A 153 -5.23 -15.61 2.24
N VAL A 154 -4.01 -15.69 2.80
CA VAL A 154 -3.90 -16.13 4.21
C VAL A 154 -4.57 -15.08 5.09
N GLU A 155 -5.71 -15.46 5.67
CA GLU A 155 -6.55 -14.57 6.45
C GLU A 155 -5.80 -14.02 7.66
N MET A 156 -5.89 -12.70 7.87
CA MET A 156 -5.32 -12.06 9.04
C MET A 156 -6.29 -12.13 10.20
N GLN A 157 -5.88 -12.77 11.29
CA GLN A 157 -6.74 -12.90 12.46
C GLN A 157 -6.99 -11.53 13.13
N GLN A 158 -8.25 -11.27 13.42
CA GLN A 158 -8.71 -10.07 14.11
C GLN A 158 -9.45 -10.42 15.40
N LEU A 159 -9.63 -9.43 16.27
CA LEU A 159 -10.60 -9.51 17.38
C LEU A 159 -12.03 -9.49 16.82
N THR A 160 -12.96 -10.16 17.51
CA THR A 160 -14.37 -10.10 17.10
C THR A 160 -14.94 -8.70 17.32
N VAL A 161 -16.07 -8.41 16.68
CA VAL A 161 -16.76 -7.12 16.83
C VAL A 161 -17.08 -6.84 18.29
N GLU A 162 -17.55 -7.84 19.03
CA GLU A 162 -17.93 -7.74 20.45
C GLU A 162 -16.72 -7.43 21.36
N GLU A 163 -15.56 -8.00 21.04
CA GLU A 163 -14.31 -7.77 21.78
C GLU A 163 -13.71 -6.39 21.47
N ARG A 164 -13.71 -5.99 20.19
CA ARG A 164 -13.06 -4.75 19.76
C ARG A 164 -13.89 -3.51 20.10
N ILE A 165 -15.22 -3.57 20.07
CA ILE A 165 -16.09 -2.42 20.38
C ILE A 165 -16.01 -1.98 21.85
N THR A 166 -15.53 -2.85 22.75
CA THR A 166 -15.43 -2.55 24.20
C THR A 166 -14.00 -2.27 24.66
N SER A 167 -13.03 -2.18 23.74
CA SER A 167 -11.63 -2.01 24.09
C SER A 167 -10.87 -1.11 23.11
N PHE A 168 -9.70 -0.62 23.50
CA PHE A 168 -8.74 0.06 22.62
C PHE A 168 -7.52 -0.82 22.33
N VAL A 169 -7.67 -2.14 22.49
CA VAL A 169 -6.63 -3.12 22.17
C VAL A 169 -6.47 -3.20 20.65
N GLU A 170 -5.24 -3.47 20.20
CA GLU A 170 -4.94 -3.69 18.78
C GLU A 170 -5.86 -4.76 18.19
N ILE A 171 -6.58 -4.43 17.11
CA ILE A 171 -7.60 -5.31 16.52
C ILE A 171 -6.94 -6.49 15.83
N VAL A 172 -5.87 -6.20 15.08
CA VAL A 172 -5.16 -7.17 14.24
C VAL A 172 -4.13 -7.89 15.09
N LYS A 173 -4.21 -9.23 15.15
CA LYS A 173 -3.33 -10.07 15.97
C LYS A 173 -1.92 -10.25 15.37
N GLY A 174 -1.81 -10.14 14.05
CA GLY A 174 -0.58 -10.45 13.31
C GLY A 174 -0.51 -11.92 12.93
N TYR A 175 0.39 -12.25 11.99
CA TYR A 175 0.60 -13.63 11.55
C TYR A 175 1.42 -14.42 12.55
N THR A 176 1.08 -15.69 12.69
CA THR A 176 2.02 -16.72 13.17
C THR A 176 3.14 -16.93 12.16
N LYS A 177 4.20 -17.64 12.57
CA LYS A 177 5.32 -17.98 11.69
C LYS A 177 4.85 -18.79 10.47
N GLU A 178 4.02 -19.80 10.71
CA GLU A 178 3.52 -20.69 9.67
C GLU A 178 2.63 -19.93 8.66
N GLU A 179 1.75 -19.05 9.16
CA GLU A 179 0.92 -18.19 8.30
C GLU A 179 1.77 -17.21 7.49
N ALA A 180 2.79 -16.60 8.10
CA ALA A 180 3.67 -15.66 7.42
C ALA A 180 4.51 -16.32 6.32
N ILE A 181 5.09 -17.50 6.57
CA ILE A 181 5.83 -18.26 5.55
C ILE A 181 4.89 -18.68 4.42
N LYS A 182 3.67 -19.13 4.75
CA LYS A 182 2.66 -19.49 3.75
C LYS A 182 2.30 -18.29 2.87
N GLU A 183 1.98 -17.15 3.47
CA GLU A 183 1.63 -15.93 2.73
C GLU A 183 2.82 -15.39 1.91
N ALA A 184 4.04 -15.45 2.45
CA ALA A 184 5.27 -15.04 1.75
C ALA A 184 5.54 -15.92 0.51
N SER A 185 5.26 -17.23 0.58
CA SER A 185 5.45 -18.17 -0.53
C SER A 185 4.60 -17.88 -1.76
N ARG A 186 3.60 -16.99 -1.65
CA ARG A 186 2.73 -16.56 -2.76
C ARG A 186 3.38 -15.50 -3.66
N CYS A 187 4.44 -14.84 -3.17
CA CYS A 187 5.14 -13.80 -3.91
C CYS A 187 5.89 -14.39 -5.11
N VAL A 188 5.72 -13.79 -6.28
CA VAL A 188 6.42 -14.18 -7.53
C VAL A 188 7.61 -13.26 -7.86
N ALA A 189 8.06 -12.48 -6.87
CA ALA A 189 9.23 -11.59 -6.95
C ALA A 189 9.28 -10.65 -8.18
N CYS A 190 8.14 -10.16 -8.67
CA CYS A 190 8.07 -9.40 -9.92
C CYS A 190 8.44 -7.90 -9.81
N GLY A 191 8.53 -7.35 -8.59
CA GLY A 191 8.95 -5.96 -8.36
C GLY A 191 7.92 -4.86 -8.66
N LEU A 192 6.75 -5.16 -9.23
CA LEU A 192 5.73 -4.14 -9.54
C LEU A 192 5.25 -3.35 -8.30
N CYS A 193 5.24 -4.01 -7.15
CA CYS A 193 4.89 -3.41 -5.87
C CYS A 193 5.94 -2.40 -5.37
N THR A 194 7.21 -2.57 -5.75
CA THR A 194 8.31 -1.68 -5.37
C THR A 194 8.14 -0.31 -6.03
N GLU A 195 7.79 -0.27 -7.31
CA GLU A 195 7.66 0.98 -8.09
C GLU A 195 6.56 1.91 -7.58
N VAL A 196 5.48 1.35 -7.04
CA VAL A 196 4.36 2.16 -6.50
C VAL A 196 4.51 2.47 -5.01
N CYS A 197 5.44 1.80 -4.33
CA CYS A 197 5.75 2.10 -2.94
C CYS A 197 6.38 3.50 -2.89
N PRO A 198 5.83 4.47 -2.13
CA PRO A 198 6.42 5.80 -2.08
C PRO A 198 7.87 5.84 -1.55
N ALA A 199 8.27 4.80 -0.81
CA ALA A 199 9.63 4.63 -0.33
C ALA A 199 10.50 3.72 -1.23
N HIS A 200 9.96 3.17 -2.33
CA HIS A 200 10.64 2.21 -3.20
C HIS A 200 11.31 1.05 -2.43
N MET A 201 10.63 0.56 -1.39
CA MET A 201 11.15 -0.53 -0.56
C MET A 201 11.38 -1.79 -1.39
N LYS A 202 12.41 -2.55 -1.02
CA LYS A 202 12.75 -3.87 -1.58
C LYS A 202 11.77 -4.97 -1.18
N ILE A 203 10.53 -4.87 -1.67
CA ILE A 203 9.41 -5.72 -1.26
C ILE A 203 9.64 -7.19 -1.57
N PRO A 204 10.02 -7.58 -2.81
CA PRO A 204 10.36 -8.97 -3.12
C PRO A 204 11.42 -9.55 -2.17
N GLU A 205 12.48 -8.79 -1.90
CA GLU A 205 13.64 -9.23 -1.14
C GLU A 205 13.27 -9.45 0.33
N TYR A 206 12.60 -8.51 0.98
CA TYR A 206 12.23 -8.72 2.38
C TYR A 206 11.15 -9.81 2.53
N ILE A 207 10.33 -10.07 1.51
CA ILE A 207 9.36 -11.18 1.53
C ILE A 207 10.07 -12.53 1.34
N GLN A 208 11.07 -12.58 0.46
CA GLN A 208 11.92 -13.76 0.27
C GLN A 208 12.57 -14.18 1.59
N GLU A 209 13.13 -13.21 2.33
CA GLU A 209 13.72 -13.45 3.65
C GLU A 209 12.70 -14.02 4.66
N ILE A 210 11.44 -13.59 4.61
CA ILE A 210 10.38 -14.17 5.47
C ILE A 210 10.07 -15.61 5.05
N TRP A 211 10.00 -15.87 3.74
CA TRP A 211 9.77 -17.22 3.23
C TRP A 211 10.87 -18.20 3.64
N GLU A 212 12.11 -17.71 3.73
CA GLU A 212 13.29 -18.45 4.19
C GLU A 212 13.45 -18.50 5.72
N ASP A 213 12.44 -18.04 6.49
CA ASP A 213 12.45 -17.99 7.95
C ASP A 213 13.58 -17.12 8.55
N ASN A 214 13.93 -16.04 7.85
CA ASN A 214 14.95 -15.07 8.23
C ASN A 214 14.37 -13.65 8.48
N PRO A 215 13.61 -13.43 9.58
CA PRO A 215 13.06 -12.11 9.88
C PRO A 215 14.14 -11.03 10.11
N TYR A 216 15.37 -11.42 10.51
CA TYR A 216 16.48 -10.49 10.64
C TYR A 216 16.86 -9.87 9.30
N GLY A 217 17.16 -10.70 8.29
CA GLY A 217 17.47 -10.24 6.93
C GLY A 217 16.31 -9.47 6.30
N SER A 218 15.07 -9.85 6.60
CA SER A 218 13.88 -9.11 6.17
C SER A 218 13.86 -7.68 6.71
N VAL A 219 14.09 -7.49 8.01
CA VAL A 219 14.13 -6.15 8.62
C VAL A 219 15.36 -5.36 8.19
N GLU A 220 16.52 -6.00 8.00
CA GLU A 220 17.71 -5.37 7.42
C GLU A 220 17.41 -4.75 6.04
N ASN A 221 16.75 -5.50 5.15
CA ASN A 221 16.30 -5.01 3.86
C ASN A 221 15.28 -3.87 3.97
N MET A 222 14.48 -3.79 5.05
CA MET A 222 13.54 -2.67 5.21
C MET A 222 14.24 -1.38 5.62
N TYR A 223 15.28 -1.46 6.45
CA TYR A 223 15.99 -0.30 6.98
C TYR A 223 16.84 0.42 5.93
N THR A 224 17.05 -0.16 4.75
CA THR A 224 17.69 0.54 3.64
C THR A 224 16.83 1.68 3.07
N GLU A 225 15.50 1.57 3.11
CA GLU A 225 14.59 2.56 2.53
C GLU A 225 13.50 3.10 3.49
N ASN A 226 13.30 2.48 4.65
CA ASN A 226 12.26 2.89 5.59
C ASN A 226 12.67 2.74 7.07
N PRO A 227 12.82 3.85 7.81
CA PRO A 227 13.16 3.82 9.24
C PRO A 227 11.97 3.63 10.18
N LEU A 228 10.74 3.52 9.65
CA LEU A 228 9.51 3.31 10.43
C LEU A 228 8.72 2.09 9.93
N PRO A 229 9.37 0.90 9.79
CA PRO A 229 8.70 -0.27 9.23
C PRO A 229 7.64 -0.83 10.19
N GLY A 230 7.79 -0.66 11.50
CA GLY A 230 6.81 -1.10 12.51
C GLY A 230 5.50 -0.32 12.44
N VAL A 231 5.60 1.00 12.24
CA VAL A 231 4.44 1.85 11.92
C VAL A 231 3.84 1.48 10.56
N CYS A 232 4.66 1.39 9.51
CA CYS A 232 4.16 1.09 8.16
C CYS A 232 3.51 -0.30 8.06
N GLY A 233 3.93 -1.28 8.85
CA GLY A 233 3.28 -2.59 8.93
C GLY A 233 1.85 -2.54 9.50
N ARG A 234 1.47 -1.44 10.14
CA ARG A 234 0.16 -1.27 10.79
C ARG A 234 -0.76 -0.33 10.02
N VAL A 235 -0.26 0.85 9.64
CA VAL A 235 -1.12 1.95 9.15
C VAL A 235 -0.89 2.35 7.69
N CYS A 236 -0.02 1.64 6.96
CA CYS A 236 0.18 1.91 5.53
C CYS A 236 -1.10 1.64 4.73
N THR A 237 -1.38 2.49 3.74
CA THR A 237 -2.47 2.34 2.76
C THR A 237 -2.14 1.33 1.64
N HIS A 238 -1.04 0.59 1.80
CA HIS A 238 -0.71 -0.62 1.04
C HIS A 238 -0.90 -0.52 -0.48
N LYS A 239 -0.56 0.62 -1.10
CA LYS A 239 -0.58 0.81 -2.57
C LYS A 239 0.16 -0.30 -3.33
N CYS A 240 1.21 -0.86 -2.72
CA CYS A 240 1.93 -2.03 -3.21
C CYS A 240 1.04 -3.25 -3.47
N GLU A 241 -0.02 -3.46 -2.68
CA GLU A 241 -0.94 -4.58 -2.82
C GLU A 241 -1.94 -4.35 -3.96
N THR A 242 -2.31 -3.08 -4.22
CA THR A 242 -3.25 -2.72 -5.32
C THR A 242 -2.72 -3.05 -6.72
N VAL A 243 -1.39 -3.19 -6.85
CA VAL A 243 -0.71 -3.52 -8.12
C VAL A 243 -0.05 -4.90 -8.10
N CYS A 244 -0.27 -5.69 -7.04
CA CYS A 244 0.34 -7.00 -6.92
C CYS A 244 -0.12 -7.89 -8.08
N SER A 245 0.84 -8.51 -8.78
CA SER A 245 0.53 -9.31 -9.97
C SER A 245 -0.41 -10.48 -9.70
N ILE A 246 -0.35 -11.08 -8.51
CA ILE A 246 -1.26 -12.16 -8.09
C ILE A 246 -2.72 -11.69 -8.04
N GLY A 247 -2.95 -10.41 -7.73
CA GLY A 247 -4.27 -9.79 -7.63
C GLY A 247 -5.08 -9.79 -8.94
N HIS A 248 -4.47 -10.09 -10.09
CA HIS A 248 -5.19 -10.20 -11.36
C HIS A 248 -6.01 -11.48 -11.51
N ARG A 249 -5.61 -12.56 -10.81
CA ARG A 249 -6.30 -13.87 -10.85
C ARG A 249 -6.84 -14.29 -9.49
N GLY A 250 -6.32 -13.73 -8.40
CA GLY A 250 -6.72 -14.04 -7.02
C GLY A 250 -6.58 -12.83 -6.13
N GLU A 251 -6.26 -13.05 -4.86
CA GLU A 251 -6.07 -11.99 -3.88
C GLU A 251 -4.61 -11.53 -3.83
N PRO A 252 -4.33 -10.23 -3.68
CA PRO A 252 -2.96 -9.74 -3.62
C PRO A 252 -2.19 -10.28 -2.41
N VAL A 253 -0.86 -10.35 -2.51
CA VAL A 253 0.01 -10.71 -1.36
C VAL A 253 -0.18 -9.67 -0.26
N ALA A 254 -0.30 -10.10 1.00
CA ALA A 254 -0.50 -9.25 2.16
C ALA A 254 0.80 -8.58 2.64
N ILE A 255 1.38 -7.75 1.77
CA ILE A 255 2.68 -7.11 1.91
C ILE A 255 2.78 -6.29 3.22
N ARG A 256 1.73 -5.54 3.59
CA ARG A 256 1.69 -4.75 4.83
C ARG A 256 1.83 -5.64 6.06
N TRP A 257 1.14 -6.78 6.07
CA TRP A 257 1.13 -7.69 7.21
C TRP A 257 2.38 -8.54 7.31
N LEU A 258 2.96 -8.96 6.18
CA LEU A 258 4.29 -9.58 6.16
C LEU A 258 5.37 -8.65 6.74
N LYS A 259 5.31 -7.35 6.38
CA LYS A 259 6.18 -6.32 6.97
C LYS A 259 6.02 -6.23 8.48
N ARG A 260 4.78 -6.17 8.96
CA ARG A 260 4.49 -6.19 10.40
C ARG A 260 5.07 -7.43 11.07
N TYR A 261 4.82 -8.61 10.51
CA TYR A 261 5.30 -9.88 11.06
C TYR A 261 6.81 -9.85 11.28
N ALA A 262 7.60 -9.48 10.26
CA ALA A 262 9.06 -9.46 10.35
C ALA A 262 9.56 -8.53 11.47
N VAL A 263 9.00 -7.32 11.56
CA VAL A 263 9.38 -6.34 12.59
C VAL A 263 8.97 -6.80 14.00
N ASP A 264 7.81 -7.43 14.13
CA ASP A 264 7.29 -7.90 15.42
C ASP A 264 8.09 -9.11 15.97
N GLN A 265 8.79 -9.87 15.11
CA GLN A 265 9.62 -11.01 15.56
C GLN A 265 10.94 -10.59 16.25
N LEU A 266 11.44 -9.39 15.99
CA LEU A 266 12.74 -8.96 16.49
C LEU A 266 12.62 -8.16 17.79
N SER A 267 13.57 -8.35 18.70
CA SER A 267 13.73 -7.48 19.87
C SER A 267 14.20 -6.08 19.46
N VAL A 268 14.00 -5.09 20.34
CA VAL A 268 14.47 -3.72 20.09
C VAL A 268 15.99 -3.68 19.84
N ASP A 269 16.76 -4.45 20.61
CA ASP A 269 18.23 -4.46 20.51
C ASP A 269 18.73 -5.05 19.19
N GLN A 270 18.06 -6.08 18.65
CA GLN A 270 18.36 -6.61 17.32
C GLN A 270 18.11 -5.57 16.23
N ILE A 271 17.03 -4.78 16.34
CA ILE A 271 16.76 -3.74 15.34
C ILE A 271 17.71 -2.55 15.50
N LYS A 272 18.14 -2.22 16.72
CA LYS A 272 19.23 -1.24 16.93
C LYS A 272 20.51 -1.70 16.23
N GLU A 273 20.89 -2.97 16.39
CA GLU A 273 22.05 -3.54 15.68
C GLU A 273 21.92 -3.34 14.17
N ILE A 274 20.77 -3.70 13.58
CA ILE A 274 20.48 -3.48 12.15
C ILE A 274 20.61 -2.01 11.77
N ALA A 275 20.00 -1.09 12.53
CA ALA A 275 20.06 0.34 12.26
C ALA A 275 21.50 0.87 12.27
N HIS A 276 22.35 0.37 13.16
CA HIS A 276 23.76 0.74 13.28
C HIS A 276 24.66 0.20 12.15
N ILE A 277 24.24 -0.83 11.40
CA ILE A 277 24.96 -1.33 10.21
C ILE A 277 25.19 -0.21 9.20
N PHE A 278 24.21 0.70 9.08
CA PHE A 278 24.22 1.76 8.10
C PHE A 278 24.98 3.02 8.56
N GLU A 279 25.47 3.09 9.81
CA GLU A 279 26.14 4.30 10.31
C GLU A 279 27.42 4.64 9.53
N GLY A 280 27.41 5.83 8.93
CA GLY A 280 28.58 6.42 8.29
C GLY A 280 29.51 7.14 9.27
N GLY A 281 30.63 7.64 8.73
CA GLY A 281 31.61 8.42 9.49
C GLY A 281 31.01 9.71 10.07
N LYS A 282 31.28 9.97 11.36
CA LYS A 282 30.74 11.15 12.08
C LYS A 282 31.23 12.47 11.46
N LYS A 283 30.34 13.46 11.41
CA LYS A 283 30.57 14.82 10.88
C LYS A 283 30.48 15.85 12.00
N GLN A 284 31.21 16.95 11.86
CA GLN A 284 31.20 18.09 12.81
C GLN A 284 30.09 19.11 12.51
N LYS A 285 29.00 18.66 11.88
CA LYS A 285 27.90 19.50 11.39
C LYS A 285 26.60 19.15 12.12
N LYS A 286 25.81 20.16 12.45
CA LYS A 286 24.60 20.04 13.27
C LYS A 286 23.36 20.37 12.46
N VAL A 287 22.31 19.59 12.62
CA VAL A 287 21.01 19.84 11.98
C VAL A 287 19.92 19.85 13.05
N SER A 288 19.05 20.85 12.98
CA SER A 288 17.85 20.92 13.82
C SER A 288 16.60 20.57 13.04
N ILE A 289 15.71 19.82 13.66
CA ILE A 289 14.44 19.39 13.07
C ILE A 289 13.31 19.93 13.94
N ILE A 290 12.29 20.51 13.33
CA ILE A 290 11.11 21.04 14.04
C ILE A 290 9.93 20.11 13.76
N GLY A 291 9.46 19.43 14.80
CA GLY A 291 8.41 18.41 14.74
C GLY A 291 8.96 16.98 14.71
N SER A 292 8.39 16.11 15.53
CA SER A 292 8.77 14.68 15.64
C SER A 292 7.77 13.73 14.96
N GLY A 293 7.08 14.21 13.92
CA GLY A 293 6.23 13.37 13.07
C GLY A 293 7.04 12.40 12.19
N PRO A 294 6.37 11.63 11.31
CA PRO A 294 7.04 10.66 10.45
C PRO A 294 8.14 11.29 9.57
N SER A 295 7.88 12.48 9.02
CA SER A 295 8.86 13.25 8.24
C SER A 295 10.10 13.63 9.05
N GLY A 296 9.90 14.21 10.24
CA GLY A 296 11.00 14.61 11.12
C GLY A 296 11.84 13.44 11.63
N LEU A 297 11.20 12.34 12.01
CA LEU A 297 11.87 11.12 12.46
C LEU A 297 12.66 10.46 11.33
N SER A 298 12.08 10.36 10.12
CA SER A 298 12.77 9.81 8.95
C SER A 298 13.98 10.65 8.55
N CYS A 299 13.81 11.99 8.50
CA CYS A 299 14.90 12.93 8.24
C CYS A 299 16.02 12.78 9.29
N ALA A 300 15.67 12.64 10.56
CA ALA A 300 16.64 12.45 11.64
C ALA A 300 17.44 11.15 11.47
N TYR A 301 16.77 10.04 11.13
CA TYR A 301 17.43 8.75 10.91
C TYR A 301 18.46 8.84 9.79
N TYR A 302 18.06 9.28 8.59
CA TYR A 302 18.97 9.31 7.44
C TYR A 302 20.13 10.29 7.63
N LEU A 303 19.89 11.44 8.25
CA LEU A 303 20.99 12.36 8.57
C LEU A 303 21.95 11.79 9.62
N SER A 304 21.45 10.98 10.56
CA SER A 304 22.28 10.29 11.56
C SER A 304 23.13 9.20 10.92
N VAL A 305 22.54 8.41 9.99
CA VAL A 305 23.24 7.47 9.11
C VAL A 305 24.35 8.19 8.33
N MET A 306 24.11 9.41 7.84
CA MET A 306 25.13 10.24 7.17
C MET A 306 26.16 10.88 8.12
N GLY A 307 26.07 10.63 9.43
CA GLY A 307 27.01 11.07 10.46
C GLY A 307 26.78 12.45 11.06
N TYR A 308 25.67 13.12 10.76
CA TYR A 308 25.36 14.46 11.31
C TYR A 308 24.87 14.39 12.77
N LYS A 309 25.04 15.48 13.52
CA LYS A 309 24.47 15.61 14.87
C LYS A 309 23.08 16.23 14.80
N ILE A 310 22.07 15.50 15.28
CA ILE A 310 20.65 15.87 15.12
C ILE A 310 20.00 16.24 16.45
N THR A 311 19.23 17.32 16.44
CA THR A 311 18.31 17.68 17.54
C THR A 311 16.91 17.94 16.99
N ILE A 312 15.92 17.19 17.46
CA ILE A 312 14.49 17.40 17.16
C ILE A 312 13.86 18.23 18.27
N TYR A 313 13.06 19.23 17.90
CA TYR A 313 12.21 20.01 18.80
C TYR A 313 10.76 19.61 18.62
N GLU A 314 10.13 19.09 19.68
CA GLU A 314 8.74 18.63 19.70
C GLU A 314 7.93 19.42 20.72
N ALA A 315 6.83 20.01 20.26
CA ALA A 315 5.97 20.84 21.10
C ALA A 315 5.19 20.02 22.14
N LYS A 316 4.89 18.76 21.85
CA LYS A 316 4.12 17.87 22.72
C LYS A 316 5.00 17.10 23.72
N PRO A 317 4.41 16.45 24.75
CA PRO A 317 5.18 15.72 25.75
C PRO A 317 5.92 14.48 25.24
N LEU A 318 5.42 13.85 24.17
CA LEU A 318 5.97 12.62 23.58
C LEU A 318 6.15 12.79 22.07
N ALA A 319 7.14 12.09 21.52
CA ALA A 319 7.44 12.13 20.09
C ALA A 319 6.50 11.27 19.26
N GLY A 320 6.35 11.58 17.97
CA GLY A 320 5.58 10.77 17.00
C GLY A 320 4.54 11.55 16.20
N GLY A 321 4.23 12.78 16.58
CA GLY A 321 3.28 13.64 15.87
C GLY A 321 1.90 12.97 15.67
N VAL A 322 1.38 12.99 14.45
CA VAL A 322 0.06 12.40 14.13
C VAL A 322 0.00 10.89 14.40
N MET A 323 1.13 10.18 14.33
CA MET A 323 1.17 8.74 14.62
C MET A 323 0.80 8.44 16.07
N ARG A 324 1.08 9.39 16.98
CA ARG A 324 0.75 9.27 18.41
C ARG A 324 -0.56 9.95 18.79
N TYR A 325 -0.76 11.15 18.26
CA TYR A 325 -1.85 12.03 18.71
C TYR A 325 -3.07 12.02 17.79
N GLY A 326 -2.98 11.38 16.63
CA GLY A 326 -4.07 11.25 15.66
C GLY A 326 -4.56 9.81 15.53
N ILE A 327 -3.63 8.88 15.29
CA ILE A 327 -3.99 7.48 15.07
C ILE A 327 -4.41 6.81 16.40
N PRO A 328 -5.58 6.14 16.46
CA PRO A 328 -6.00 5.42 17.66
C PRO A 328 -5.12 4.21 18.00
N ASN A 329 -5.00 3.92 19.30
CA ASN A 329 -4.20 2.82 19.83
C ASN A 329 -4.59 1.43 19.31
N TYR A 330 -5.84 1.23 18.90
CA TYR A 330 -6.30 -0.04 18.34
C TYR A 330 -5.79 -0.29 16.89
N ARG A 331 -5.29 0.75 16.20
CA ARG A 331 -4.64 0.67 14.89
C ARG A 331 -3.12 0.74 15.00
N LEU A 332 -2.62 1.67 15.81
CA LEU A 332 -1.19 1.86 16.05
C LEU A 332 -0.93 1.99 17.56
N PRO A 333 -0.56 0.88 18.22
CA PRO A 333 -0.24 0.93 19.64
C PRO A 333 0.98 1.79 19.93
N ASP A 334 0.91 2.61 20.99
CA ASP A 334 2.03 3.43 21.46
C ASP A 334 3.34 2.63 21.60
N LYS A 335 3.29 1.39 22.11
CA LYS A 335 4.47 0.52 22.25
C LYS A 335 5.17 0.22 20.93
N ALA A 336 4.42 0.04 19.85
CA ALA A 336 4.99 -0.22 18.53
C ALA A 336 5.67 1.04 17.98
N LEU A 337 5.06 2.21 18.19
CA LEU A 337 5.66 3.50 17.83
C LEU A 337 6.89 3.83 18.67
N ASP A 338 6.85 3.57 19.98
CA ASP A 338 7.98 3.77 20.91
C ASP A 338 9.20 2.95 20.50
N LYS A 339 9.00 1.71 20.03
CA LYS A 339 10.08 0.86 19.49
C LYS A 339 10.82 1.54 18.34
N ASP A 340 10.08 2.00 17.32
CA ASP A 340 10.65 2.68 16.15
C ASP A 340 11.37 4.00 16.57
N ILE A 341 10.80 4.77 17.50
CA ILE A 341 11.43 6.01 18.01
C ILE A 341 12.71 5.70 18.81
N GLU A 342 12.71 4.68 19.65
CA GLU A 342 13.87 4.28 20.46
C GLU A 342 15.06 3.90 19.57
N ILE A 343 14.80 3.21 18.45
CA ILE A 343 15.82 2.86 17.46
C ILE A 343 16.45 4.13 16.86
N ILE A 344 15.63 5.11 16.49
CA ILE A 344 16.13 6.40 15.96
C ILE A 344 16.94 7.16 17.03
N GLN A 345 16.48 7.16 18.28
CA GLN A 345 17.23 7.77 19.39
C GLN A 345 18.59 7.09 19.62
N SER A 346 18.67 5.77 19.45
CA SER A 346 19.92 5.00 19.61
C SER A 346 21.01 5.42 18.61
N MET A 347 20.63 5.98 17.46
CA MET A 347 21.54 6.55 16.46
C MET A 347 22.16 7.90 16.88
N GLY A 348 21.87 8.37 18.11
CA GLY A 348 22.39 9.62 18.65
C GLY A 348 21.52 10.84 18.37
N VAL A 349 20.25 10.63 17.98
CA VAL A 349 19.26 11.70 17.78
C VAL A 349 18.76 12.21 19.14
N GLU A 350 18.95 13.49 19.42
CA GLU A 350 18.41 14.14 20.61
C GLU A 350 16.99 14.65 20.34
N ILE A 351 15.99 14.22 21.12
CA ILE A 351 14.61 14.71 20.99
C ILE A 351 14.23 15.55 22.22
N LYS A 352 13.95 16.83 22.00
CA LYS A 352 13.52 17.79 23.03
C LYS A 352 12.01 17.95 22.97
N THR A 353 11.31 17.20 23.80
CA THR A 353 9.85 17.32 23.97
C THR A 353 9.48 18.54 24.82
N ASN A 354 8.20 18.89 24.85
CA ASN A 354 7.68 20.09 25.54
C ASN A 354 8.43 21.37 25.14
N THR A 355 8.86 21.48 23.88
CA THR A 355 9.59 22.64 23.36
C THR A 355 8.89 23.16 22.12
N LYS A 356 8.02 24.15 22.31
CA LYS A 356 7.27 24.80 21.24
C LYS A 356 8.09 25.92 20.62
N VAL A 357 8.54 25.70 19.39
CA VAL A 357 9.26 26.73 18.62
C VAL A 357 8.34 27.93 18.38
N GLY A 358 8.87 29.14 18.57
CA GLY A 358 8.12 30.40 18.53
C GLY A 358 7.69 30.90 19.91
N GLU A 359 7.62 30.02 20.92
CA GLU A 359 7.31 30.38 22.32
C GLU A 359 8.49 30.09 23.25
N ASP A 360 8.93 28.83 23.33
CA ASP A 360 10.00 28.40 24.24
C ASP A 360 11.41 28.64 23.66
N ILE A 361 11.53 28.60 22.33
CA ILE A 361 12.77 28.86 21.60
C ILE A 361 12.44 29.48 20.23
N THR A 362 13.20 30.49 19.82
CA THR A 362 12.97 31.13 18.52
C THR A 362 13.67 30.39 17.37
N ILE A 363 13.12 30.50 16.16
CA ILE A 363 13.75 29.96 14.96
C ILE A 363 15.17 30.53 14.71
N LYS A 364 15.40 31.79 15.12
CA LYS A 364 16.71 32.46 15.02
C LYS A 364 17.74 31.77 15.93
N GLU A 365 17.37 31.47 17.17
CA GLU A 365 18.24 30.73 18.09
C GLU A 365 18.53 29.30 17.64
N ILE A 366 17.55 28.63 17.01
CA ILE A 366 17.76 27.29 16.43
C ILE A 366 18.77 27.37 15.28
N LYS A 367 18.56 28.31 14.35
CA LYS A 367 19.48 28.55 13.23
C LYS A 367 20.91 28.84 13.72
N ASP A 368 21.08 29.64 14.77
CA ASP A 368 22.43 30.00 15.23
C ASP A 368 23.17 28.82 15.91
N LYS A 369 22.45 27.75 16.28
CA LYS A 369 23.01 26.52 16.87
C LYS A 369 23.27 25.40 15.85
N SER A 370 22.80 25.56 14.61
CA SER A 370 22.74 24.49 13.62
C SER A 370 23.13 24.97 12.22
N ASP A 371 23.77 24.11 11.43
CA ASP A 371 24.15 24.42 10.05
C ASP A 371 22.93 24.41 9.10
N ALA A 372 21.91 23.63 9.43
CA ALA A 372 20.65 23.56 8.68
C ALA A 372 19.46 23.29 9.61
N VAL A 373 18.27 23.66 9.15
CA VAL A 373 17.00 23.44 9.83
C VAL A 373 16.02 22.76 8.88
N PHE A 374 15.32 21.73 9.37
CA PHE A 374 14.25 21.05 8.63
C PHE A 374 12.91 21.24 9.35
N ILE A 375 11.89 21.66 8.60
CA ILE A 375 10.51 21.82 9.08
C ILE A 375 9.72 20.55 8.74
N GLY A 376 9.33 19.82 9.78
CA GLY A 376 8.45 18.65 9.70
C GLY A 376 7.23 18.78 10.63
N THR A 377 6.68 20.00 10.76
CA THR A 377 5.57 20.29 11.71
C THR A 377 4.20 19.76 11.26
N GLY A 378 4.08 19.32 10.01
CA GLY A 378 2.84 18.80 9.46
C GLY A 378 1.68 19.82 9.49
N PHE A 379 0.46 19.30 9.35
CA PHE A 379 -0.78 20.09 9.35
C PHE A 379 -1.48 19.89 10.69
N SER A 380 -1.04 20.63 11.71
CA SER A 380 -1.46 20.40 13.10
C SER A 380 -2.81 21.01 13.48
N GLU A 381 -3.40 21.88 12.64
CA GLU A 381 -4.67 22.55 12.93
C GLU A 381 -5.84 21.89 12.21
N SER A 382 -7.03 21.96 12.79
CA SER A 382 -8.25 21.45 12.18
C SER A 382 -8.95 22.54 11.36
N ARG A 383 -9.45 22.19 10.17
CA ARG A 383 -10.31 23.08 9.39
C ARG A 383 -11.69 23.22 10.01
N SER A 384 -12.38 24.28 9.61
CA SER A 384 -13.79 24.53 9.94
C SER A 384 -14.66 24.60 8.70
N THR A 385 -15.84 23.99 8.79
CA THR A 385 -16.89 24.06 7.78
C THR A 385 -17.44 25.48 7.64
N GLY A 386 -17.31 26.31 8.68
CA GLY A 386 -17.83 27.68 8.71
C GLY A 386 -19.37 27.75 8.66
N ILE A 387 -20.06 26.64 8.89
CA ILE A 387 -21.53 26.61 8.91
C ILE A 387 -22.05 27.37 10.12
N LYS A 388 -23.31 27.79 10.03
CA LYS A 388 -23.97 28.52 11.12
C LYS A 388 -23.98 27.69 12.40
N ASN A 389 -23.68 28.35 13.52
CA ASN A 389 -23.63 27.80 14.89
C ASN A 389 -22.52 26.77 15.17
N VAL A 390 -21.53 26.61 14.29
CA VAL A 390 -20.46 25.62 14.47
C VAL A 390 -19.49 25.92 15.63
N ASP A 391 -19.45 27.16 16.10
CA ASP A 391 -18.61 27.57 17.24
C ASP A 391 -19.35 27.49 18.59
N LYS A 392 -20.55 26.89 18.63
CA LYS A 392 -21.33 26.72 19.86
C LYS A 392 -20.78 25.59 20.73
N PRO A 393 -20.94 25.67 22.08
CA PRO A 393 -20.60 24.56 22.97
C PRO A 393 -21.24 23.24 22.52
N GLY A 394 -20.47 22.16 22.55
CA GLY A 394 -20.85 20.85 22.02
C GLY A 394 -20.34 20.57 20.59
N CYS A 395 -19.80 21.57 19.90
CA CYS A 395 -19.07 21.37 18.64
C CYS A 395 -17.57 21.23 18.92
N PHE A 396 -16.95 20.21 18.34
CA PHE A 396 -15.55 19.88 18.56
C PHE A 396 -14.80 19.64 17.26
N ARG A 397 -13.48 19.77 17.33
CA ARG A 397 -12.56 19.39 16.25
C ARG A 397 -12.03 17.99 16.49
N ALA A 398 -11.99 17.17 15.45
CA ALA A 398 -11.60 15.76 15.57
C ALA A 398 -10.19 15.57 16.13
N LEU A 399 -9.19 16.34 15.66
CA LEU A 399 -7.81 16.20 16.12
C LEU A 399 -7.65 16.48 17.62
N ASP A 400 -8.34 17.50 18.13
CA ASP A 400 -8.26 17.85 19.55
C ASP A 400 -8.87 16.75 20.43
N LEU A 401 -9.98 16.15 19.99
CA LEU A 401 -10.60 15.04 20.70
C LEU A 401 -9.78 13.76 20.60
N LEU A 402 -9.28 13.40 19.42
CA LEU A 402 -8.41 12.24 19.23
C LEU A 402 -7.17 12.36 20.13
N ALA A 403 -6.52 13.53 20.16
CA ALA A 403 -5.36 13.75 21.01
C ALA A 403 -5.68 13.61 22.51
N LYS A 404 -6.91 13.94 22.95
CA LYS A 404 -7.35 13.70 24.33
C LYS A 404 -7.62 12.22 24.59
N ILE A 405 -8.33 11.56 23.69
CA ILE A 405 -8.67 10.13 23.79
C ILE A 405 -7.40 9.28 23.82
N SER A 406 -6.44 9.53 22.92
CA SER A 406 -5.16 8.80 22.88
C SER A 406 -4.34 8.98 24.16
N ARG A 407 -4.49 10.12 24.87
CA ARG A 407 -3.84 10.34 26.18
C ARG A 407 -4.64 9.77 27.36
N GLY A 408 -5.77 9.11 27.12
CA GLY A 408 -6.66 8.62 28.17
C GLY A 408 -7.34 9.73 28.97
N GLU A 409 -7.42 10.94 28.42
CA GLU A 409 -8.14 12.04 29.07
C GLU A 409 -9.65 11.81 28.94
N LYS A 410 -10.38 12.16 30.00
CA LYS A 410 -11.85 12.11 29.98
C LYS A 410 -12.40 13.19 29.05
N ILE A 411 -13.23 12.79 28.10
CA ILE A 411 -14.01 13.69 27.26
C ILE A 411 -15.44 13.80 27.78
N GLU A 412 -16.13 14.89 27.45
CA GLU A 412 -17.56 15.04 27.73
C GLU A 412 -18.36 14.23 26.71
N LEU A 413 -18.44 12.92 26.93
CA LEU A 413 -19.10 11.99 26.03
C LEU A 413 -20.62 12.19 26.04
N GLN A 414 -21.21 12.19 24.85
CA GLN A 414 -22.65 12.32 24.65
C GLN A 414 -23.23 11.05 24.04
N ARG A 415 -24.52 10.77 24.25
CA ARG A 415 -25.20 9.57 23.70
C ARG A 415 -25.46 9.63 22.20
N LYS A 416 -25.71 10.82 21.66
CA LYS A 416 -25.94 11.04 20.23
C LYS A 416 -24.89 11.99 19.69
N VAL A 417 -24.05 11.50 18.79
CA VAL A 417 -22.93 12.25 18.21
C VAL A 417 -23.09 12.27 16.70
N VAL A 418 -22.93 13.44 16.09
CA VAL A 418 -22.88 13.59 14.63
C VAL A 418 -21.49 14.02 14.19
N ILE A 419 -20.89 13.27 13.28
CA ILE A 419 -19.55 13.48 12.76
C ILE A 419 -19.64 13.99 11.33
N ILE A 420 -18.81 14.97 11.00
CA ILE A 420 -18.74 15.59 9.67
C ILE A 420 -17.40 15.24 9.02
N GLY A 421 -17.43 14.44 7.96
CA GLY A 421 -16.25 14.04 7.18
C GLY A 421 -16.30 12.56 6.77
N GLY A 422 -15.67 12.23 5.63
CA GLY A 422 -15.67 10.87 5.06
C GLY A 422 -14.29 10.22 4.90
N GLY A 423 -13.24 10.76 5.53
CA GLY A 423 -11.87 10.22 5.48
C GLY A 423 -11.47 9.46 6.74
N ASN A 424 -10.27 8.88 6.77
CA ASN A 424 -9.76 8.08 7.89
C ASN A 424 -9.88 8.77 9.26
N VAL A 425 -9.60 10.08 9.35
CA VAL A 425 -9.75 10.83 10.62
C VAL A 425 -11.20 10.82 11.14
N ALA A 426 -12.18 10.84 10.24
CA ALA A 426 -13.59 10.78 10.61
C ALA A 426 -13.96 9.42 11.18
N PHE A 427 -13.43 8.34 10.61
CA PHE A 427 -13.61 6.98 11.14
C PHE A 427 -12.85 6.76 12.44
N ASP A 428 -11.60 7.24 12.54
CA ASP A 428 -10.80 7.15 13.75
C ASP A 428 -11.55 7.76 14.95
N ILE A 429 -12.13 8.96 14.78
CA ILE A 429 -12.92 9.61 15.85
C ILE A 429 -14.29 8.95 16.05
N ALA A 430 -14.97 8.52 14.98
CA ALA A 430 -16.26 7.85 15.07
C ALA A 430 -16.18 6.55 15.85
N ARG A 431 -15.21 5.70 15.51
CA ARG A 431 -14.96 4.42 16.16
C ARG A 431 -14.46 4.59 17.58
N SER A 432 -13.60 5.59 17.82
CA SER A 432 -13.17 5.93 19.19
C SER A 432 -14.35 6.34 20.07
N ILE A 433 -15.26 7.17 19.56
CA ILE A 433 -16.48 7.56 20.27
C ILE A 433 -17.42 6.36 20.45
N ALA A 434 -17.63 5.55 19.41
CA ALA A 434 -18.48 4.36 19.47
C ALA A 434 -18.02 3.40 20.58
N ARG A 435 -16.71 3.17 20.69
CA ARG A 435 -16.11 2.34 21.74
C ARG A 435 -16.33 2.90 23.15
N LEU A 436 -16.13 4.20 23.31
CA LEU A 436 -16.41 4.89 24.57
C LEU A 436 -17.89 4.81 24.93
N GLN A 437 -18.79 5.06 23.97
CA GLN A 437 -20.24 4.95 24.20
C GLN A 437 -20.67 3.53 24.53
N LYS A 438 -20.12 2.53 23.85
CA LYS A 438 -20.43 1.13 24.15
C LYS A 438 -20.02 0.78 25.58
N THR A 439 -18.85 1.26 26.02
CA THR A 439 -18.33 1.02 27.36
C THR A 439 -19.12 1.76 28.45
N GLU A 440 -19.51 3.02 28.20
CA GLU A 440 -20.16 3.88 29.21
C GLU A 440 -21.69 3.75 29.22
N PHE A 441 -22.31 3.58 28.05
CA PHE A 441 -23.76 3.62 27.85
C PHE A 441 -24.36 2.29 27.38
N GLY A 442 -23.56 1.32 26.93
CA GLY A 442 -24.03 0.02 26.42
C GLY A 442 -24.54 0.03 24.98
N GLU A 443 -24.64 1.20 24.36
CA GLU A 443 -25.18 1.43 23.02
C GLU A 443 -24.27 2.37 22.21
N VAL A 444 -24.40 2.33 20.89
CA VAL A 444 -23.67 3.20 19.97
C VAL A 444 -24.68 4.12 19.30
N GLY A 445 -24.47 5.42 19.43
CA GLY A 445 -25.32 6.49 18.88
C GLY A 445 -24.49 7.47 18.06
N VAL A 446 -23.72 6.94 17.11
CA VAL A 446 -22.83 7.73 16.24
C VAL A 446 -23.40 7.77 14.82
N HIS A 447 -23.63 8.99 14.33
CA HIS A 447 -23.95 9.26 12.93
C HIS A 447 -22.74 9.91 12.25
N LEU A 448 -22.35 9.41 11.09
CA LEU A 448 -21.29 9.99 10.27
C LEU A 448 -21.90 10.53 8.98
N THR A 449 -21.64 11.79 8.66
CA THR A 449 -22.13 12.48 7.47
C THR A 449 -20.94 12.89 6.61
N CYS A 450 -21.02 12.69 5.29
CA CYS A 450 -19.94 13.03 4.38
C CYS A 450 -20.46 13.50 3.02
N LEU A 451 -19.65 14.30 2.32
CA LEU A 451 -20.00 14.86 1.01
C LEU A 451 -19.95 13.80 -0.08
N GLU A 452 -19.05 12.86 0.09
CA GLU A 452 -18.75 11.74 -0.77
C GLU A 452 -19.91 10.75 -0.82
N LYS A 453 -20.18 10.20 -2.00
CA LYS A 453 -20.98 8.98 -2.10
C LYS A 453 -20.19 7.80 -1.56
N ARG A 454 -20.87 6.69 -1.25
CA ARG A 454 -20.25 5.51 -0.63
C ARG A 454 -19.05 4.96 -1.42
N ASP A 455 -19.10 5.02 -2.74
CA ASP A 455 -18.06 4.59 -3.68
C ASP A 455 -16.94 5.62 -3.89
N GLU A 456 -17.15 6.86 -3.42
CA GLU A 456 -16.21 7.98 -3.52
C GLU A 456 -15.59 8.35 -2.16
N MET A 457 -15.91 7.61 -1.09
CA MET A 457 -15.41 7.87 0.26
C MET A 457 -13.88 7.78 0.30
N LEU A 458 -13.27 8.65 1.10
CA LEU A 458 -11.81 8.80 1.16
C LEU A 458 -11.16 7.87 2.22
N ALA A 459 -11.95 7.27 3.09
CA ALA A 459 -11.47 6.32 4.08
C ALA A 459 -11.12 4.99 3.42
N ASP A 460 -10.19 4.25 4.02
CA ASP A 460 -9.88 2.89 3.58
C ASP A 460 -11.13 2.00 3.76
N GLU A 461 -11.39 1.08 2.83
CA GLU A 461 -12.62 0.26 2.85
C GLU A 461 -12.76 -0.53 4.17
N ASP A 462 -11.67 -1.08 4.68
CA ASP A 462 -11.58 -1.74 6.00
C ASP A 462 -12.15 -0.83 7.11
N GLU A 463 -11.82 0.47 7.12
CA GLU A 463 -12.31 1.41 8.15
C GLU A 463 -13.81 1.65 8.05
N ILE A 464 -14.33 1.64 6.82
CA ILE A 464 -15.75 1.83 6.57
C ILE A 464 -16.54 0.62 7.05
N GLU A 465 -16.14 -0.58 6.63
CA GLU A 465 -16.74 -1.85 7.03
C GLU A 465 -16.68 -2.03 8.55
N GLU A 466 -15.49 -1.88 9.14
CA GLU A 466 -15.29 -2.03 10.58
C GLU A 466 -16.12 -1.03 11.39
N GLY A 467 -16.27 0.19 10.88
CA GLY A 467 -17.11 1.23 11.50
C GLY A 467 -18.60 0.89 11.48
N GLN A 468 -19.10 0.33 10.38
CA GLN A 468 -20.49 -0.12 10.27
C GLN A 468 -20.78 -1.30 11.20
N GLU A 469 -19.88 -2.28 11.26
CA GLU A 469 -19.96 -3.41 12.21
C GLU A 469 -19.96 -2.95 13.67
N GLU A 470 -19.21 -1.87 13.97
CA GLU A 470 -19.17 -1.22 15.27
C GLU A 470 -20.43 -0.37 15.59
N GLY A 471 -21.41 -0.31 14.67
CA GLY A 471 -22.71 0.33 14.88
C GLY A 471 -22.78 1.81 14.47
N ILE A 472 -21.78 2.31 13.73
CA ILE A 472 -21.80 3.67 13.19
C ILE A 472 -22.77 3.73 12.00
N VAL A 473 -23.69 4.69 12.03
CA VAL A 473 -24.64 4.92 10.92
C VAL A 473 -24.06 5.95 9.97
N ILE A 474 -23.77 5.54 8.74
CA ILE A 474 -23.13 6.37 7.71
C ILE A 474 -24.18 6.96 6.78
N HIS A 475 -24.10 8.27 6.56
CA HIS A 475 -24.96 9.07 5.68
C HIS A 475 -24.11 9.71 4.57
N PRO A 476 -23.85 8.98 3.47
CA PRO A 476 -23.07 9.50 2.35
C PRO A 476 -23.87 10.49 1.51
N GLY A 477 -23.17 11.38 0.78
CA GLY A 477 -23.80 12.37 -0.09
C GLY A 477 -24.56 13.47 0.66
N ARG A 478 -24.16 13.80 1.88
CA ARG A 478 -24.77 14.84 2.75
C ARG A 478 -23.79 15.96 3.04
N SER A 479 -24.14 17.19 2.66
CA SER A 479 -23.38 18.39 2.99
C SER A 479 -23.91 19.04 4.27
N PRO A 480 -23.05 19.41 5.24
CA PRO A 480 -23.48 20.11 6.44
C PRO A 480 -23.97 21.53 6.09
N LYS A 481 -25.08 21.96 6.71
CA LYS A 481 -25.71 23.26 6.43
C LYS A 481 -25.72 24.18 7.65
N GLU A 482 -26.17 23.69 8.80
CA GLU A 482 -26.16 24.44 10.07
C GLU A 482 -26.22 23.48 11.27
N VAL A 483 -25.63 23.89 12.39
CA VAL A 483 -25.83 23.22 13.68
C VAL A 483 -27.17 23.71 14.27
N LEU A 484 -28.05 22.76 14.56
CA LEU A 484 -29.37 23.01 15.12
C LEU A 484 -29.28 23.23 16.62
N LEU A 485 -29.98 24.25 17.11
CA LEU A 485 -30.09 24.57 18.52
C LEU A 485 -31.52 24.38 19.02
N ASP A 486 -31.68 24.03 20.29
CA ASP A 486 -32.97 24.01 20.98
C ASP A 486 -33.42 25.42 21.39
N GLU A 487 -34.59 25.51 22.02
CA GLU A 487 -35.19 26.77 22.50
C GLU A 487 -34.31 27.50 23.54
N ASN A 488 -33.41 26.78 24.21
CA ASN A 488 -32.48 27.31 25.20
C ASN A 488 -31.09 27.63 24.61
N GLY A 489 -30.91 27.48 23.29
CA GLY A 489 -29.64 27.70 22.60
C GLY A 489 -28.61 26.59 22.76
N LYS A 490 -29.00 25.40 23.24
CA LYS A 490 -28.13 24.21 23.34
C LYS A 490 -28.16 23.40 22.05
N LEU A 491 -27.07 22.69 21.78
CA LEU A 491 -26.93 21.85 20.59
C LEU A 491 -27.99 20.74 20.58
N LYS A 492 -28.74 20.65 19.48
CA LYS A 492 -29.81 19.66 19.24
C LYS A 492 -29.50 18.69 18.09
N GLY A 493 -28.66 19.10 17.14
CA GLY A 493 -28.25 18.22 16.05
C GLY A 493 -27.56 18.97 14.90
N LEU A 494 -27.46 18.30 13.76
CA LEU A 494 -26.89 18.83 12.53
C LEU A 494 -27.91 18.74 11.40
N ARG A 495 -28.15 19.87 10.73
CA ARG A 495 -28.89 19.91 9.47
C ARG A 495 -27.95 19.70 8.30
N THR A 496 -28.34 18.83 7.39
CA THR A 496 -27.62 18.58 6.14
C THR A 496 -28.52 18.78 4.93
N VAL A 497 -27.91 18.99 3.78
CA VAL A 497 -28.54 19.05 2.45
C VAL A 497 -27.89 18.04 1.52
N LYS A 498 -28.61 17.54 0.51
CA LYS A 498 -28.04 16.54 -0.40
C LYS A 498 -26.92 17.13 -1.24
N CYS A 499 -25.77 16.45 -1.26
CA CYS A 499 -24.64 16.77 -2.12
C CYS A 499 -24.87 16.19 -3.52
N LEU A 500 -24.90 17.05 -4.53
CA LEU A 500 -25.06 16.66 -5.94
C LEU A 500 -23.71 16.41 -6.61
N SER A 501 -22.70 17.22 -6.26
CA SER A 501 -21.33 17.10 -6.77
C SER A 501 -20.36 17.79 -5.81
N ILE A 502 -19.17 17.23 -5.63
CA ILE A 502 -18.13 17.78 -4.72
C ILE A 502 -17.23 18.80 -5.44
N PHE A 503 -16.92 18.55 -6.70
CA PHE A 503 -15.99 19.34 -7.50
C PHE A 503 -16.69 20.06 -8.65
N ASP A 504 -16.16 21.21 -9.05
CA ASP A 504 -16.55 21.89 -10.29
C ASP A 504 -15.94 21.19 -11.53
N GLU A 505 -16.32 21.65 -12.73
CA GLU A 505 -15.81 21.11 -14.01
C GLU A 505 -14.28 21.25 -14.16
N SER A 506 -13.64 22.11 -13.37
CA SER A 506 -12.19 22.29 -13.32
C SER A 506 -11.51 21.44 -12.22
N GLY A 507 -12.26 20.54 -11.56
CA GLY A 507 -11.75 19.68 -10.48
C GLY A 507 -11.47 20.43 -9.17
N ARG A 508 -11.95 21.67 -9.00
CA ARG A 508 -11.78 22.43 -7.75
C ARG A 508 -12.91 22.11 -6.80
N PHE A 509 -12.59 22.04 -5.51
CA PHE A 509 -13.57 21.82 -4.47
C PHE A 509 -14.61 22.94 -4.47
N ASN A 510 -15.85 22.61 -4.85
CA ASN A 510 -16.96 23.55 -4.96
C ASN A 510 -18.28 22.75 -4.91
N PRO A 511 -18.69 22.30 -3.71
CA PRO A 511 -19.82 21.39 -3.59
C PRO A 511 -21.13 22.06 -4.05
N LYS A 512 -21.86 21.40 -4.94
CA LYS A 512 -23.23 21.78 -5.33
C LYS A 512 -24.21 20.94 -4.52
N VAL A 513 -25.22 21.60 -3.98
CA VAL A 513 -26.20 20.98 -3.08
C VAL A 513 -27.62 21.18 -3.58
N ASP A 514 -28.50 20.24 -3.23
CA ASP A 514 -29.94 20.41 -3.33
C ASP A 514 -30.48 20.91 -1.99
N GLU A 515 -30.79 22.21 -1.93
CA GLU A 515 -31.27 22.89 -0.71
C GLU A 515 -32.68 22.44 -0.29
N LEU A 516 -33.41 21.70 -1.14
CA LEU A 516 -34.75 21.19 -0.84
C LEU A 516 -34.71 19.81 -0.17
N ASP A 517 -33.66 19.04 -0.40
CA ASP A 517 -33.46 17.71 0.18
C ASP A 517 -32.74 17.85 1.54
N ILE A 518 -33.52 18.16 2.56
CA ILE A 518 -33.04 18.44 3.93
C ILE A 518 -33.18 17.19 4.80
N GLU A 519 -32.11 16.86 5.52
CA GLU A 519 -32.10 15.82 6.55
C GLU A 519 -31.47 16.38 7.83
N ASP A 520 -32.20 16.22 8.94
CA ASP A 520 -31.77 16.64 10.27
C ASP A 520 -31.37 15.42 11.10
N TYR A 521 -30.12 15.39 11.57
CA TYR A 521 -29.60 14.33 12.43
C TYR A 521 -29.51 14.82 13.87
N GLU A 522 -30.20 14.15 14.77
CA GLU A 522 -30.19 14.49 16.20
C GLU A 522 -28.84 14.14 16.84
N GLY A 523 -28.30 15.07 17.62
CA GLY A 523 -27.04 14.90 18.33
C GLY A 523 -26.86 15.97 19.37
N THR A 524 -26.25 15.65 20.51
CA THR A 524 -25.85 16.63 21.54
C THR A 524 -24.34 16.93 21.48
N MET A 525 -23.65 16.35 20.50
CA MET A 525 -22.26 16.61 20.16
C MET A 525 -22.09 16.57 18.64
N VAL A 526 -21.37 17.55 18.09
CA VAL A 526 -20.98 17.58 16.67
C VAL A 526 -19.45 17.60 16.60
N VAL A 527 -18.87 16.78 15.72
CA VAL A 527 -17.42 16.70 15.55
C VAL A 527 -17.03 16.91 14.10
N GLU A 528 -16.17 17.88 13.84
CA GLU A 528 -15.66 18.18 12.50
C GLU A 528 -14.33 17.47 12.23
N ALA A 529 -14.33 16.65 11.17
CA ALA A 529 -13.19 15.89 10.65
C ALA A 529 -12.96 16.17 9.15
N ILE A 530 -13.09 17.44 8.74
CA ILE A 530 -13.08 17.89 7.33
C ILE A 530 -11.70 18.31 6.80
N GLY A 531 -10.63 17.78 7.41
CA GLY A 531 -9.25 18.05 7.01
C GLY A 531 -8.50 19.04 7.90
N GLN A 532 -7.24 19.26 7.53
CA GLN A 532 -6.23 19.88 8.39
C GLN A 532 -5.59 21.10 7.72
N ALA A 533 -4.93 21.93 8.51
CA ALA A 533 -4.20 23.12 8.09
C ALA A 533 -2.85 23.22 8.82
N PRO A 534 -1.83 23.81 8.18
CA PRO A 534 -0.58 24.12 8.85
C PRO A 534 -0.72 25.33 9.78
N ASN A 535 0.22 25.47 10.72
CA ASN A 535 0.51 26.73 11.39
C ASN A 535 2.00 27.03 11.23
N TYR A 536 2.34 28.18 10.65
CA TYR A 536 3.73 28.61 10.42
C TYR A 536 4.10 29.91 11.14
N ASP A 537 3.25 30.42 12.04
CA ASP A 537 3.44 31.71 12.71
C ASP A 537 4.76 31.76 13.49
N TYR A 538 5.22 30.60 13.98
CA TYR A 538 6.47 30.44 14.70
C TYR A 538 7.73 30.79 13.89
N LEU A 539 7.65 30.83 12.55
CA LEU A 539 8.76 31.24 11.69
C LEU A 539 8.99 32.76 11.70
N GLY A 540 7.96 33.54 12.06
CA GLY A 540 7.99 34.99 12.02
C GLY A 540 7.92 35.56 10.60
N LYS A 541 7.49 36.82 10.51
CA LYS A 541 7.19 37.49 9.24
C LYS A 541 8.39 37.55 8.28
N ASP A 542 9.59 37.84 8.79
CA ASP A 542 10.82 37.93 7.98
C ASP A 542 11.11 36.66 7.16
N ILE A 543 10.76 35.49 7.70
CA ILE A 543 10.97 34.20 7.05
C ILE A 543 9.77 33.90 6.13
N LEU A 544 8.55 34.09 6.62
CA LEU A 544 7.32 33.82 5.87
C LEU A 544 7.24 34.63 4.57
N ASP A 545 7.63 35.91 4.58
CA ASP A 545 7.62 36.77 3.39
C ASP A 545 8.58 36.29 2.28
N ARG A 546 9.48 35.34 2.59
CA ARG A 546 10.45 34.75 1.64
C ARG A 546 10.08 33.32 1.23
N LEU A 547 9.02 32.76 1.79
CA LEU A 547 8.52 31.43 1.48
C LEU A 547 7.28 31.55 0.60
N GLU A 548 7.18 30.69 -0.40
CA GLU A 548 5.95 30.54 -1.16
C GLU A 548 5.12 29.43 -0.53
N ILE A 549 3.84 29.72 -0.23
CA ILE A 549 2.92 28.75 0.36
C ILE A 549 1.80 28.45 -0.64
N VAL A 550 1.74 27.21 -1.13
CA VAL A 550 0.74 26.76 -2.09
C VAL A 550 -0.17 25.74 -1.41
N ARG A 551 -1.47 26.06 -1.31
CA ARG A 551 -2.48 25.20 -0.65
C ARG A 551 -2.07 24.78 0.79
N GLY A 552 -1.40 25.67 1.52
CA GLY A 552 -0.90 25.40 2.88
C GLY A 552 0.39 24.59 2.94
N ARG A 553 1.07 24.32 1.82
CA ARG A 553 2.39 23.67 1.82
C ARG A 553 3.46 24.68 1.50
N ILE A 554 4.57 24.64 2.23
CA ILE A 554 5.79 25.38 1.84
C ILE A 554 6.29 24.76 0.53
N LEU A 555 6.43 25.60 -0.51
CA LEU A 555 6.98 25.16 -1.78
C LEU A 555 8.47 24.88 -1.64
N THR A 556 8.88 23.69 -2.07
CA THR A 556 10.27 23.23 -2.08
C THR A 556 10.66 22.69 -3.45
N ASP A 557 11.96 22.61 -3.71
CA ASP A 557 12.48 21.84 -4.85
C ASP A 557 12.40 20.32 -4.60
N GLU A 558 12.85 19.53 -5.58
CA GLU A 558 12.85 18.05 -5.50
C GLU A 558 13.70 17.49 -4.35
N TYR A 559 14.56 18.30 -3.73
CA TYR A 559 15.42 17.93 -2.60
C TYR A 559 14.90 18.49 -1.26
N GLY A 560 13.69 19.06 -1.23
CA GLY A 560 13.09 19.63 -0.02
C GLY A 560 13.68 20.98 0.40
N ARG A 561 14.41 21.68 -0.48
CA ARG A 561 15.01 22.98 -0.18
C ARG A 561 13.99 24.09 -0.36
N THR A 562 14.00 25.04 0.56
CA THR A 562 13.26 26.30 0.41
C THR A 562 14.14 27.36 -0.29
N PRO A 563 13.58 28.53 -0.67
CA PRO A 563 14.38 29.67 -1.13
C PRO A 563 15.39 30.21 -0.10
N ILE A 564 15.31 29.75 1.15
CA ILE A 564 16.22 30.13 2.23
C ILE A 564 17.27 29.01 2.37
N PRO A 565 18.56 29.25 2.06
CA PRO A 565 19.55 28.17 1.87
C PRO A 565 19.78 27.21 3.05
N TRP A 566 19.54 27.66 4.28
CA TRP A 566 19.72 26.84 5.49
C TRP A 566 18.42 26.14 5.93
N LEU A 567 17.29 26.38 5.26
CA LEU A 567 15.96 25.93 5.66
C LEU A 567 15.39 24.96 4.63
N PHE A 568 14.95 23.81 5.13
CA PHE A 568 14.32 22.73 4.39
C PHE A 568 12.93 22.45 4.97
N ALA A 569 12.05 21.82 4.19
CA ALA A 569 10.72 21.42 4.64
C ALA A 569 10.27 20.14 3.93
N GLY A 570 9.47 19.30 4.61
CA GLY A 570 8.96 18.04 4.06
C GLY A 570 7.87 17.38 4.88
#